data_AF-A0A0V0QUF0-F1
#
_entry.id   AF-A0A0V0QUF0-F1
#
_cell.length_a   1.000
_cell.length_b   1.000
_cell.length_c   1.000
_cell.angle_alpha   90.00
_cell.angle_beta   90.00
_cell.angle_gamma   90.00
#
_symmetry.space_group_name_H-M   'P 1'
#
loop_
_entity.id
_entity.type
_entity.pdbx_description
1 polymer ?
#
loop_
_entity_poly.entity_id
_entity_poly.type
_entity_poly.pdbx_seq_one_letter_code
_entity_poly.pdbx_strand_id
1 'polypeptide(L)'
;MSYHQVTFNGKTYWTHSSFVANEKQTAIQQLQKGVKPVQNGATAMTLIGSLFVANKVGLVSRLPLVHRTAAVLVPTLLARFLSPTVYNSGITSDINQQLDGAPLWENKFDVPELDKLYFFLDDDNNYKPNLWYHGLAVPKKYDALYKH
;
A
#
# COMPACT_ATOMS: atom_id res chain seq x y z
N MET A 1 7.57 6.06 2.54
CA MET A 1 7.73 5.58 1.16
C MET A 1 7.41 4.10 1.13
N SER A 2 6.95 3.56 0.00
CA SER A 2 6.49 2.17 -0.08
C SER A 2 6.79 1.54 -1.44
N TYR A 3 6.91 0.21 -1.43
CA TYR A 3 6.95 -0.60 -2.64
C TYR A 3 5.53 -0.80 -3.18
N HIS A 4 5.41 -0.82 -4.50
CA HIS A 4 4.16 -1.01 -5.21
C HIS A 4 4.33 -2.12 -6.26
N GLN A 5 3.37 -3.04 -6.28
CA GLN A 5 3.23 -4.03 -7.33
C GLN A 5 2.26 -3.47 -8.37
N VAL A 6 2.67 -3.43 -9.64
CA VAL A 6 1.84 -2.93 -10.74
C VAL A 6 1.80 -3.95 -11.87
N THR A 7 0.71 -3.95 -12.64
CA THR A 7 0.60 -4.76 -13.86
C THR A 7 0.79 -3.85 -15.06
N PHE A 8 1.77 -4.15 -15.91
CA PHE A 8 2.08 -3.39 -17.11
C PHE A 8 2.34 -4.35 -18.27
N ASN A 9 1.69 -4.13 -19.42
CA ASN A 9 1.79 -5.00 -20.59
C ASN A 9 1.56 -6.50 -20.29
N GLY A 10 0.61 -6.82 -19.41
CA GLY A 10 0.27 -8.21 -19.05
C GLY A 10 1.27 -8.90 -18.12
N LYS A 11 2.32 -8.21 -17.67
CA LYS A 11 3.29 -8.69 -16.68
C LYS A 11 3.20 -7.90 -15.38
N THR A 12 3.57 -8.54 -14.27
CA THR A 12 3.68 -7.89 -12.97
C THR A 12 5.08 -7.35 -12.78
N TYR A 13 5.18 -6.09 -12.35
CA TYR A 13 6.41 -5.39 -12.02
C TYR A 13 6.31 -4.77 -10.63
N TRP A 14 7.46 -4.33 -10.13
CA TRP A 14 7.62 -3.64 -8.87
C TRP A 14 8.25 -2.27 -9.08
N THR A 15 7.81 -1.30 -8.28
CA THR A 15 8.40 0.04 -8.22
C THR A 15 8.38 0.56 -6.78
N HIS A 16 9.05 1.69 -6.55
CA HIS A 16 9.08 2.35 -5.24
C HIS A 16 8.62 3.80 -5.37
N SER A 17 7.84 4.27 -4.38
CA SER A 17 7.29 5.63 -4.41
C SER A 17 8.38 6.71 -4.43
N SER A 18 9.62 6.41 -4.07
CA SER A 18 10.73 7.38 -4.10
C SER A 18 11.05 7.90 -5.51
N PHE A 19 10.65 7.20 -6.56
CA PHE A 19 10.95 7.58 -7.94
C PHE A 19 9.97 8.59 -8.56
N VAL A 20 8.92 8.96 -7.84
CA VAL A 20 7.99 10.01 -8.28
C VAL A 20 8.19 11.29 -7.48
N ALA A 21 7.74 12.42 -8.02
CA ALA A 21 7.85 13.72 -7.36
C ALA A 21 7.18 13.72 -5.97
N ASN A 22 7.70 14.56 -5.05
CA ASN A 22 7.23 14.63 -3.65
C ASN A 22 5.71 14.89 -3.52
N GLU A 23 5.12 15.62 -4.46
CA GLU A 23 3.66 15.86 -4.50
C GLU A 23 2.89 14.55 -4.72
N LYS A 24 3.29 13.76 -5.73
CA LYS A 24 2.71 12.43 -6.01
C LYS A 24 2.95 11.46 -4.84
N GLN A 25 4.12 11.52 -4.21
CA GLN A 25 4.40 10.73 -3.00
C GLN A 25 3.46 11.09 -1.85
N THR A 26 3.19 12.38 -1.65
CA THR A 26 2.29 12.85 -0.62
C THR A 26 0.85 12.38 -0.88
N ALA A 27 0.41 12.43 -2.15
CA ALA A 27 -0.89 11.89 -2.55
C ALA A 27 -1.01 10.38 -2.26
N ILE A 28 -0.01 9.58 -2.64
CA ILE A 28 0.03 8.14 -2.33
C ILE A 28 -0.05 7.90 -0.81
N GLN A 29 0.70 8.67 -0.02
CA GLN A 29 0.68 8.55 1.44
C GLN A 29 -0.68 8.94 2.04
N GLN A 30 -1.36 9.94 1.49
CA GLN A 30 -2.69 10.34 1.94
C GLN A 30 -3.73 9.23 1.69
N LEU A 31 -3.70 8.60 0.51
CA LEU A 31 -4.54 7.46 0.18
C LEU A 31 -4.29 6.29 1.15
N GLN A 32 -3.03 5.95 1.40
CA GLN A 32 -2.66 4.88 2.35
C GLN A 32 -3.06 5.18 3.80
N LYS A 33 -3.04 6.45 4.22
CA LYS A 33 -3.51 6.86 5.56
C LYS A 33 -5.01 6.60 5.77
N GLY A 34 -5.80 6.55 4.68
CA GLY A 34 -7.24 6.24 4.73
C GLY A 34 -7.57 4.80 5.13
N VAL A 35 -6.60 3.87 5.06
CA VAL A 35 -6.81 2.45 5.42
C VAL A 35 -7.25 2.29 6.88
N LYS A 36 -6.53 2.93 7.82
CA LYS A 36 -6.80 2.81 9.27
C LYS A 36 -8.19 3.31 9.69
N PRO A 37 -8.64 4.53 9.31
CA PRO A 37 -9.96 5.00 9.69
C PRO A 37 -11.07 4.13 9.09
N VAL A 38 -10.93 3.68 7.84
CA VAL A 38 -11.90 2.75 7.21
C VAL A 38 -11.93 1.41 7.94
N GLN A 39 -10.77 0.84 8.26
CA GLN A 39 -10.69 -0.41 9.01
C GLN A 39 -11.34 -0.29 10.39
N ASN A 40 -11.03 0.77 11.14
CA ASN A 40 -11.59 1.00 12.46
C ASN A 40 -13.10 1.26 12.40
N GLY A 41 -13.57 2.06 11.43
CA GLY A 41 -14.98 2.33 11.22
C GLY A 41 -15.77 1.07 10.85
N ALA A 42 -15.28 0.27 9.89
CA ALA A 42 -15.90 -1.00 9.50
C ALA A 42 -15.94 -1.99 10.67
N THR A 43 -14.85 -2.09 11.45
CA THR A 43 -14.78 -2.95 12.64
C THR A 43 -15.82 -2.51 13.68
N ALA A 44 -15.90 -1.21 13.98
CA ALA A 44 -16.84 -0.67 14.96
C ALA A 44 -18.30 -0.88 14.54
N MET A 45 -18.64 -0.58 13.28
CA MET A 45 -19.99 -0.79 12.76
C MET A 45 -20.38 -2.26 12.79
N THR A 46 -19.47 -3.17 12.43
CA THR A 46 -19.73 -4.61 12.46
C THR A 46 -19.91 -5.12 13.89
N LEU A 47 -19.11 -4.62 14.83
CA LEU A 47 -19.25 -4.94 16.25
C LEU A 47 -20.62 -4.49 16.79
N ILE A 48 -21.02 -3.24 16.52
CA ILE A 48 -22.32 -2.69 16.95
C ILE A 48 -23.47 -3.48 16.32
N GLY A 49 -23.42 -3.71 15.01
CA GLY A 49 -24.45 -4.45 14.29
C GLY A 49 -24.58 -5.89 14.75
N SER A 50 -23.45 -6.59 14.95
CA SER A 50 -23.46 -7.96 15.43
C SER A 50 -23.91 -8.08 16.89
N LEU A 51 -23.57 -7.12 17.76
CA LEU A 51 -24.13 -7.03 19.11
C LEU A 51 -25.64 -6.81 19.08
N PHE A 52 -26.14 -5.95 18.20
CA PHE A 52 -27.57 -5.76 18.02
C PHE A 52 -28.25 -7.08 17.61
N VAL A 53 -27.70 -7.79 16.61
CA VAL A 53 -28.22 -9.09 16.16
C VAL A 53 -28.19 -10.12 17.28
N ALA A 54 -27.08 -10.28 17.98
CA ALA A 54 -26.90 -11.26 19.04
C ALA A 54 -27.81 -11.03 20.26
N ASN A 55 -28.40 -9.83 20.41
CA ASN A 55 -29.28 -9.48 21.53
C ASN A 55 -30.75 -9.28 21.14
N LYS A 56 -31.04 -8.77 19.94
CA LYS A 56 -32.38 -8.34 19.53
C LYS A 56 -33.05 -9.29 18.55
N VAL A 57 -32.29 -10.09 17.79
CA VAL A 57 -32.88 -11.07 16.87
C VAL A 57 -33.27 -12.31 17.65
N GLY A 58 -34.56 -12.60 17.70
CA GLY A 58 -35.13 -13.64 18.57
C GLY A 58 -34.56 -15.05 18.37
N LEU A 59 -34.04 -15.36 17.19
CA LEU A 59 -33.39 -16.64 16.91
C LEU A 59 -31.98 -16.73 17.52
N VAL A 60 -31.21 -15.64 17.46
CA VAL A 60 -29.82 -15.59 17.93
C VAL A 60 -29.74 -15.30 19.43
N SER A 61 -30.63 -14.46 19.96
CA SER A 61 -30.64 -14.07 21.37
C SER A 61 -30.95 -15.23 22.33
N ARG A 62 -31.60 -16.29 21.84
CA ARG A 62 -31.92 -17.52 22.58
C ARG A 62 -30.78 -18.54 22.60
N LEU A 63 -29.72 -18.33 21.81
CA LEU A 63 -28.59 -19.24 21.78
C LEU A 63 -27.73 -19.12 23.07
N PRO A 64 -26.97 -20.17 23.44
CA PRO A 64 -26.00 -20.09 24.53
C PRO A 64 -25.00 -18.96 24.30
N LEU A 65 -24.45 -18.41 25.40
CA LEU A 65 -23.55 -17.26 25.38
C LEU A 65 -22.37 -17.45 24.40
N VAL A 66 -21.78 -18.66 24.36
CA VAL A 66 -20.66 -18.98 23.47
C VAL A 66 -21.01 -18.74 21.98
N HIS A 67 -22.20 -19.14 21.54
CA HIS A 67 -22.64 -18.96 20.15
C HIS A 67 -22.93 -17.49 19.84
N ARG A 68 -23.50 -16.75 20.80
CA ARG A 68 -23.75 -15.31 20.67
C ARG A 68 -22.45 -14.53 20.59
N THR A 69 -21.46 -14.89 21.40
CA THR A 69 -20.11 -14.31 21.34
C THR A 69 -19.44 -14.62 20.01
N ALA A 70 -19.54 -15.86 19.50
CA ALA A 70 -19.03 -16.22 18.18
C ALA A 70 -19.69 -15.40 17.06
N ALA A 71 -21.01 -15.20 17.13
CA ALA A 71 -21.78 -14.38 16.19
C ALA A 71 -21.36 -12.89 16.20
N VAL A 72 -20.67 -12.42 17.23
CA VAL A 72 -20.10 -11.07 17.32
C VAL A 72 -18.64 -11.03 16.89
N LEU A 73 -17.81 -11.92 17.44
CA LEU A 73 -16.37 -11.89 17.23
C LEU A 73 -15.99 -12.24 15.80
N VAL A 74 -16.58 -13.28 15.22
CA VAL A 74 -16.24 -13.75 13.87
C VAL A 74 -16.44 -12.64 12.82
N PRO A 75 -17.63 -12.02 12.68
CA PRO A 75 -17.81 -10.95 11.70
C PRO A 75 -16.95 -9.73 12.01
N THR A 76 -16.74 -9.38 13.28
CA THR A 76 -15.88 -8.25 13.66
C THR A 76 -14.43 -8.46 13.23
N LEU A 77 -13.88 -9.66 13.44
CA LEU A 77 -12.54 -10.02 12.99
C LEU A 77 -12.46 -10.04 11.46
N LEU A 78 -13.44 -10.64 10.77
CA LEU A 78 -13.50 -10.63 9.31
C LEU A 78 -13.53 -9.20 8.76
N ALA A 79 -14.35 -8.32 9.32
CA ALA A 79 -14.38 -6.91 8.94
C ALA A 79 -13.01 -6.23 9.12
N ARG A 80 -12.33 -6.49 10.23
CA ARG A 80 -10.99 -5.95 10.50
C ARG A 80 -9.95 -6.41 9.48
N PHE A 81 -9.99 -7.67 9.05
CA PHE A 81 -8.99 -8.21 8.11
C PHE A 81 -9.33 -7.91 6.63
N LEU A 82 -10.61 -7.86 6.27
CA LEU A 82 -11.04 -7.68 4.87
C LEU A 82 -11.16 -6.21 4.46
N SER A 83 -11.52 -5.31 5.39
CA SER A 83 -11.71 -3.89 5.05
C SER A 83 -10.47 -3.20 4.47
N PRO A 84 -9.22 -3.47 4.91
CA PRO A 84 -8.03 -2.91 4.26
C PRO A 84 -7.89 -3.37 2.81
N THR A 85 -8.14 -4.65 2.52
CA THR A 85 -8.03 -5.21 1.16
C THR A 85 -9.05 -4.60 0.23
N VAL A 86 -10.31 -4.47 0.69
CA VAL A 86 -11.38 -3.83 -0.09
C VAL A 86 -11.06 -2.36 -0.36
N TYR A 87 -10.62 -1.63 0.66
CA TYR A 87 -10.23 -0.23 0.51
C TYR A 87 -9.05 -0.06 -0.46
N ASN A 88 -7.98 -0.85 -0.27
CA ASN A 88 -6.80 -0.83 -1.14
C ASN A 88 -7.16 -1.13 -2.60
N SER A 89 -8.08 -2.06 -2.84
CA SER A 89 -8.56 -2.36 -4.19
C SER A 89 -9.24 -1.14 -4.84
N GLY A 90 -10.01 -0.37 -4.06
CA GLY A 90 -10.67 0.86 -4.52
C GLY A 90 -9.70 2.00 -4.87
N ILE A 91 -8.58 2.12 -4.16
CA ILE A 91 -7.58 3.19 -4.38
C ILE A 91 -6.40 2.76 -5.26
N THR A 92 -6.35 1.50 -5.71
CA THR A 92 -5.21 0.99 -6.49
C THR A 92 -5.03 1.74 -7.80
N SER A 93 -6.12 2.07 -8.51
CA SER A 93 -6.06 2.87 -9.73
C SER A 93 -5.49 4.26 -9.46
N ASP A 94 -5.94 4.93 -8.39
CA ASP A 94 -5.47 6.27 -8.04
C ASP A 94 -3.97 6.26 -7.68
N ILE A 95 -3.53 5.26 -6.91
CA ILE A 95 -2.11 5.06 -6.62
C ILE A 95 -1.32 4.85 -7.90
N ASN A 96 -1.79 4.00 -8.81
CA ASN A 96 -1.09 3.71 -10.04
C ASN A 96 -0.97 4.96 -10.93
N GLN A 97 -2.00 5.82 -11.02
CA GLN A 97 -1.88 7.11 -11.72
C GLN A 97 -0.77 8.00 -11.12
N GLN A 98 -0.59 7.98 -9.79
CA GLN A 98 0.52 8.69 -9.15
C GLN A 98 1.88 8.05 -9.39
N LEU A 99 1.95 6.81 -9.90
CA LEU A 99 3.20 6.13 -10.26
C LEU A 99 3.60 6.34 -11.73
N ASP A 100 2.81 7.07 -12.51
CA ASP A 100 3.10 7.33 -13.92
C ASP A 100 4.49 7.99 -14.10
N GLY A 101 5.30 7.37 -14.97
CA GLY A 101 6.71 7.71 -15.22
C GLY A 101 7.72 7.03 -14.28
N ALA A 102 7.29 6.24 -13.30
CA ALA A 102 8.21 5.53 -12.41
C ALA A 102 8.91 4.34 -13.11
N PRO A 103 10.20 4.08 -12.82
CA PRO A 103 10.89 2.90 -13.30
C PRO A 103 10.34 1.62 -12.67
N LEU A 104 10.34 0.54 -13.45
CA LEU A 104 9.81 -0.78 -13.12
C LEU A 104 10.92 -1.83 -13.11
N TRP A 105 10.77 -2.81 -12.21
CA TRP A 105 11.60 -4.00 -12.13
C TRP A 105 10.76 -5.27 -12.07
N GLU A 106 11.18 -6.35 -12.72
CA GLU A 106 10.47 -7.64 -12.65
C GLU A 106 10.52 -8.22 -11.23
N ASN A 107 11.65 -8.09 -10.52
CA ASN A 107 11.77 -8.55 -9.14
C ASN A 107 11.71 -7.40 -8.12
N LYS A 108 10.98 -7.62 -7.02
CA LYS A 108 10.90 -6.67 -5.91
C LYS A 108 12.26 -6.33 -5.30
N PHE A 109 13.17 -7.31 -5.21
CA PHE A 109 14.49 -7.15 -4.58
C PHE A 109 15.47 -6.29 -5.40
N ASP A 110 15.19 -6.12 -6.68
CA ASP A 110 16.04 -5.32 -7.57
C ASP A 110 15.73 -3.81 -7.45
N VAL A 111 14.50 -3.48 -7.03
CA VAL A 111 14.00 -2.12 -6.86
C VAL A 111 14.85 -1.35 -5.84
N PRO A 112 15.56 -0.29 -6.25
CA PRO A 112 16.29 0.57 -5.33
C PRO A 112 15.35 1.53 -4.59
N GLU A 113 15.78 1.99 -3.42
CA GLU A 113 15.15 3.09 -2.70
C GLU A 113 16.03 4.33 -2.89
N LEU A 114 15.53 5.35 -3.60
CA LEU A 114 16.33 6.50 -4.02
C LEU A 114 16.93 7.26 -2.82
N ASP A 115 16.21 7.30 -1.70
CA ASP A 115 16.62 7.91 -0.43
C ASP A 115 17.68 7.11 0.34
N LYS A 116 17.92 5.85 -0.05
CA LYS A 116 18.95 4.98 0.55
C LYS A 116 20.15 4.76 -0.37
N LEU A 117 20.13 5.29 -1.59
CA LEU A 117 21.25 5.19 -2.50
C LEU A 117 22.41 6.07 -2.01
N TYR A 118 23.61 5.52 -2.09
CA TYR A 118 24.81 6.32 -1.91
C TYR A 118 24.93 7.32 -3.07
N PHE A 119 25.23 8.57 -2.72
CA PHE A 119 25.59 9.62 -3.66
C PHE A 119 26.79 10.38 -3.11
N PHE A 120 27.51 11.06 -4.00
CA PHE A 120 28.58 11.99 -3.64
C PHE A 120 28.26 13.38 -4.19
N LEU A 121 28.91 14.39 -3.65
CA LEU A 121 28.86 15.73 -4.22
C LEU A 121 29.97 15.82 -5.26
N ASP A 122 29.58 16.11 -6.50
CA ASP A 122 30.48 16.09 -7.63
C ASP A 122 31.17 17.44 -7.80
N ASP A 123 32.46 17.49 -7.45
CA ASP A 123 33.30 18.69 -7.51
C ASP A 123 33.32 19.31 -8.91
N ASP A 124 33.29 18.48 -9.96
CA ASP A 124 33.30 18.90 -11.36
C ASP A 124 31.93 19.41 -11.85
N ASN A 125 30.87 19.20 -11.05
CA ASN A 125 29.50 19.60 -11.36
C ASN A 125 28.92 20.48 -10.26
N ASN A 126 29.69 21.46 -9.78
CA ASN A 126 29.29 22.44 -8.77
C ASN A 126 28.74 21.79 -7.48
N TYR A 127 29.37 20.70 -7.02
CA TYR A 127 28.97 19.95 -5.83
C TYR A 127 27.52 19.43 -5.87
N LYS A 128 26.95 19.21 -7.06
CA LYS A 128 25.63 18.61 -7.18
C LYS A 128 25.67 17.15 -6.74
N PRO A 129 24.59 16.63 -6.13
CA PRO A 129 24.50 15.23 -5.79
C PRO A 129 24.51 14.38 -7.06
N ASN A 130 25.41 13.40 -7.12
CA ASN A 130 25.59 12.53 -8.25
C ASN A 130 25.59 11.06 -7.79
N LEU A 131 24.85 10.21 -8.50
CA LEU A 131 24.76 8.77 -8.25
C LEU A 131 25.87 7.97 -8.95
N TRP A 132 26.58 8.59 -9.90
CA TRP A 132 27.64 7.96 -10.68
C TRP A 132 28.99 8.06 -9.97
N TYR A 133 29.07 7.48 -8.76
CA TYR A 133 30.29 7.51 -7.96
C TYR A 133 31.39 6.62 -8.55
N HIS A 134 32.65 6.94 -8.26
CA HIS A 134 33.83 6.27 -8.83
C HIS A 134 33.91 4.75 -8.58
N GLY A 135 33.21 4.24 -7.55
CA GLY A 135 33.11 2.81 -7.26
C GLY A 135 31.96 2.09 -7.97
N LEU A 136 31.16 2.79 -8.77
CA LEU A 136 30.03 2.22 -9.49
C LEU A 136 30.51 1.52 -10.76
N ALA A 137 30.66 0.20 -10.71
CA ALA A 137 31.08 -0.59 -11.87
C ALA A 137 29.95 -0.80 -12.89
N VAL A 138 28.71 -1.02 -12.43
CA VAL A 138 27.54 -1.26 -13.28
C VAL A 138 26.32 -0.56 -12.67
N PRO A 139 25.68 0.37 -13.39
CA PRO A 139 24.45 1.01 -12.90
C PRO A 139 23.30 0.01 -12.88
N LYS A 140 22.46 0.08 -11.84
CA LYS A 140 21.19 -0.67 -11.81
C LYS A 140 20.28 -0.15 -12.92
N LYS A 141 19.97 -1.02 -13.88
CA LYS A 141 19.01 -0.74 -14.95
C LYS A 141 17.60 -1.08 -14.48
N TYR A 142 16.63 -0.32 -14.97
CA TYR A 142 15.21 -0.66 -14.86
C TYR A 142 14.77 -1.40 -16.12
N ASP A 143 13.70 -2.19 -16.02
CA ASP A 143 13.19 -3.02 -17.11
C ASP A 143 12.23 -2.23 -18.02
N ALA A 144 11.42 -1.34 -17.44
CA ALA A 144 10.49 -0.48 -18.18
C ALA A 144 10.19 0.81 -17.40
N LEU A 145 9.59 1.79 -18.08
CA LEU A 145 8.96 2.94 -17.43
C LEU A 145 7.46 2.72 -17.39
N TYR A 146 6.87 2.92 -16.22
CA TYR A 146 5.45 2.75 -16.04
C TYR A 146 4.66 3.81 -16.78
N LYS A 147 3.62 3.35 -17.48
CA LYS A 147 2.60 4.21 -18.05
C LYS A 147 1.23 3.63 -17.69
N HIS A 148 0.43 4.44 -16.99
CA HIS A 148 -0.94 4.07 -16.65
C HIS A 148 -1.88 4.18 -17.86
#